data_AF-A0ABD2YJM6-F1
#
_entry.id   AF-A0ABD2YJM6-F1
#
_cell.length_a   1.000
_cell.length_b   1.000
_cell.length_c   1.000
_cell.angle_alpha   90.00
_cell.angle_beta   90.00
_cell.angle_gamma   90.00
#
_symmetry.space_group_name_H-M   'P 1'
#
loop_
_entity.id
_entity.type
_entity.pdbx_description
1 polymer ?
#
loop_
_entity_poly.entity_id
_entity_poly.type
_entity_poly.pdbx_seq_one_letter_code
_entity_poly.pdbx_strand_id
1 'polypeptide(L)'
;MDHFRIFSCITYAYVPYEKRRKLDDKGEKCAFLGVSETSKAYKLFNPLIEKLVTNRDIVFDEKCTWDWNRQQSTQVPYDNDVEEIVSMPKNFIKCYSNSR
;
A
#
# COMPACT_ATOMS: atom_id res chain seq x y z
N MET A 1 -22.42 -2.33 2.86
CA MET A 1 -21.93 -1.10 2.22
C MET A 1 -20.69 -0.73 3.00
N ASP A 2 -19.55 -1.29 2.62
CA ASP A 2 -18.27 -1.02 3.29
C ASP A 2 -17.26 -0.72 2.18
N HIS A 3 -17.28 0.52 1.73
CA HIS A 3 -16.48 0.99 0.59
C HIS A 3 -15.23 1.76 1.03
N PHE A 4 -14.95 1.84 2.33
CA PHE A 4 -13.79 2.53 2.87
C PHE A 4 -12.69 1.52 3.18
N ARG A 5 -11.51 1.76 2.61
CA ARG A 5 -10.28 1.00 2.86
C ARG A 5 -9.36 1.80 3.77
N ILE A 6 -8.66 1.14 4.68
CA ILE A 6 -7.73 1.79 5.61
C ILE A 6 -6.52 2.31 4.84
N PHE A 7 -6.25 3.62 4.92
CA PHE A 7 -5.06 4.21 4.32
C PHE A 7 -3.78 3.62 4.92
N SER A 8 -2.74 3.46 4.10
CA SER A 8 -1.44 2.87 4.48
C SER A 8 -1.50 1.39 4.92
N CYS A 9 -2.65 0.72 4.82
CA CYS A 9 -2.70 -0.71 5.10
C CYS A 9 -1.82 -1.52 4.15
N ILE A 10 -1.39 -2.69 4.61
CA ILE A 10 -0.65 -3.62 3.78
C ILE A 10 -1.56 -4.13 2.66
N THR A 11 -1.02 -4.13 1.45
CA THR A 11 -1.67 -4.62 0.25
C THR A 11 -0.74 -5.52 -0.52
N TYR A 12 -1.30 -6.52 -1.20
CA TYR A 12 -0.55 -7.42 -2.07
C TYR A 12 -1.04 -7.24 -3.50
N ALA A 13 -0.20 -6.64 -4.34
CA ALA A 13 -0.49 -6.42 -5.74
C ALA A 13 -0.15 -7.67 -6.56
N TYR A 14 -1.10 -8.20 -7.34
CA TYR A 14 -0.85 -9.40 -8.13
C TYR A 14 0.26 -9.18 -9.18
N VAL A 15 1.18 -10.14 -9.26
CA VAL A 15 2.25 -10.17 -10.26
C VAL A 15 1.93 -11.23 -11.31
N PRO A 16 1.72 -10.84 -12.59
CA PRO A 16 1.43 -11.76 -13.68
C PRO A 16 2.52 -12.82 -13.85
N TYR A 17 2.12 -14.01 -14.34
CA TYR A 17 3.05 -15.14 -14.50
C TYR A 17 4.22 -14.81 -15.45
N GLU A 18 4.00 -13.97 -16.46
CA GLU A 18 5.03 -13.58 -17.42
C GLU A 18 6.15 -12.73 -16.78
N LYS A 19 5.88 -12.12 -15.62
CA LYS A 19 6.83 -11.26 -14.89
C LYS A 19 7.54 -11.97 -13.74
N ARG A 20 7.32 -13.27 -13.57
CA ARG A 20 7.85 -14.05 -12.44
C ARG A 20 8.36 -15.43 -12.88
N ARG A 21 9.35 -15.95 -12.17
CA ARG A 21 9.92 -17.28 -12.39
C ARG A 21 9.15 -18.32 -11.58
N LYS A 22 9.41 -19.60 -11.86
CA LYS A 22 8.82 -20.70 -11.08
C LYS A 22 9.25 -20.57 -9.61
N LEU A 23 8.28 -20.60 -8.70
CA LEU A 23 8.40 -20.39 -7.24
C LEU A 23 8.48 -18.94 -6.76
N ASP A 24 8.51 -17.96 -7.66
CA ASP A 24 8.40 -16.56 -7.25
C ASP A 24 7.01 -16.26 -6.68
N ASP A 25 6.97 -15.32 -5.75
CA ASP A 25 5.73 -14.87 -5.12
C ASP A 25 4.69 -14.39 -6.14
N LYS A 26 3.42 -14.66 -5.83
CA LYS A 26 2.28 -14.28 -6.67
C LYS A 26 1.89 -12.80 -6.52
N GLY A 27 2.45 -12.12 -5.51
CA GLY A 27 2.09 -10.76 -5.20
C GLY A 27 3.24 -9.98 -4.59
N GLU A 28 3.22 -8.68 -4.85
CA GLU A 28 4.17 -7.70 -4.36
C GLU A 28 3.55 -6.94 -3.19
N LYS A 29 4.27 -6.87 -2.07
CA LYS A 29 3.80 -6.19 -0.86
C LYS A 29 3.95 -4.67 -0.98
N CYS A 30 2.87 -3.95 -0.75
CA CYS A 30 2.76 -2.50 -0.89
C CYS A 30 1.96 -1.88 0.27
N ALA A 31 2.07 -0.56 0.42
CA ALA A 31 1.17 0.26 1.22
C ALA A 31 0.05 0.84 0.34
N PHE A 32 -1.19 0.79 0.82
CA PHE A 32 -2.33 1.38 0.12
C PHE A 32 -2.33 2.91 0.21
N LEU A 33 -2.44 3.60 -0.92
CA LEU A 33 -2.52 5.07 -0.95
C LEU A 33 -3.89 5.61 -1.35
N GLY A 34 -4.70 4.85 -2.09
CA GLY A 34 -6.02 5.31 -2.51
C GLY A 34 -6.45 4.75 -3.85
N VAL A 35 -7.47 5.38 -4.44
CA VAL A 35 -7.99 5.03 -5.77
C VAL A 35 -7.37 5.96 -6.82
N SER A 36 -7.10 5.44 -8.00
CA SER A 36 -6.66 6.22 -9.15
C SER A 36 -7.79 7.13 -9.66
N GLU A 37 -7.48 8.40 -9.92
CA GLU A 37 -8.46 9.35 -10.47
C GLU A 37 -8.80 9.04 -11.93
N THR A 38 -7.85 8.48 -12.69
CA THR A 38 -7.96 8.25 -14.13
C THR A 38 -8.39 6.84 -14.49
N SER A 39 -8.46 5.93 -13.51
CA SER A 39 -8.75 4.52 -13.78
C SER A 39 -9.44 3.84 -12.59
N LYS A 40 -10.20 2.77 -12.87
CA LYS A 40 -10.79 1.90 -11.83
C LYS A 40 -9.72 0.99 -11.19
N ALA A 41 -8.63 1.56 -10.70
CA ALA A 41 -7.49 0.88 -10.11
C ALA A 41 -7.05 1.58 -8.82
N TYR A 42 -6.22 0.92 -8.03
CA TYR A 42 -5.71 1.43 -6.77
C TYR A 42 -4.29 1.97 -6.94
N LYS A 43 -3.99 3.07 -6.25
CA LYS A 43 -2.64 3.61 -6.07
C LYS A 43 -2.00 2.93 -4.86
N LEU A 44 -0.83 2.36 -5.08
CA LEU A 44 -0.06 1.61 -4.10
C LEU A 44 1.36 2.14 -4.11
N PHE A 45 2.03 2.01 -2.99
CA PHE A 45 3.45 2.31 -2.90
C PHE A 45 4.22 1.09 -2.42
N ASN A 46 5.24 0.67 -3.16
CA ASN A 46 6.20 -0.31 -2.66
C ASN A 46 7.38 0.44 -1.99
N PRO A 47 7.49 0.38 -0.66
CA PRO A 47 8.55 1.04 0.09
C PRO A 47 9.93 0.38 -0.03
N LEU A 48 10.00 -0.89 -0.44
CA LEU A 48 11.28 -1.60 -0.60
C LEU A 48 12.05 -1.16 -1.85
N ILE A 49 11.31 -0.79 -2.91
CA ILE A 49 11.88 -0.35 -4.19
C ILE A 49 11.53 1.10 -4.53
N GLU A 50 10.93 1.81 -3.58
CA GLU A 50 10.50 3.21 -3.68
C GLU A 50 9.63 3.53 -4.92
N LYS A 51 8.68 2.64 -5.24
CA LYS A 51 7.90 2.74 -6.48
C LYS A 51 6.41 2.94 -6.25
N LEU A 52 5.82 3.87 -6.98
CA LEU A 52 4.36 4.01 -7.10
C LEU A 52 3.83 3.01 -8.14
N VAL A 53 2.83 2.22 -7.75
CA VAL A 53 2.20 1.21 -8.60
C VAL A 53 0.70 1.51 -8.69
N THR A 54 0.14 1.39 -9.90
CA THR A 54 -1.32 1.41 -10.10
C THR A 54 -1.76 0.00 -10.51
N ASN A 55 -2.57 -0.67 -9.68
CA ASN A 55 -3.03 -2.04 -9.95
C ASN A 55 -4.50 -2.22 -9.55
N ARG A 56 -5.23 -3.04 -10.30
CA ARG A 56 -6.64 -3.41 -10.02
C ARG A 56 -6.72 -4.68 -9.18
N ASP A 57 -5.82 -5.63 -9.45
CA ASP A 57 -5.85 -6.96 -8.86
C ASP A 57 -5.00 -6.96 -7.59
N ILE A 58 -5.63 -6.62 -6.47
CA ILE A 58 -4.96 -6.50 -5.17
C ILE A 58 -5.75 -7.17 -4.05
N VAL A 59 -5.03 -7.59 -3.01
CA VAL A 59 -5.61 -8.07 -1.74
C VAL A 59 -5.22 -7.10 -0.63
N PHE A 60 -6.18 -6.71 0.21
CA PHE A 60 -5.96 -5.83 1.36
C PHE A 60 -5.78 -6.66 2.64
N ASP A 61 -4.76 -6.34 3.42
CA ASP A 61 -4.57 -6.79 4.78
C ASP A 61 -4.71 -5.59 5.73
N GLU A 62 -5.95 -5.23 6.02
CA GLU A 62 -6.34 -4.07 6.84
C GLU A 62 -5.93 -4.21 8.31
N LYS A 63 -5.51 -5.41 8.75
CA LYS A 63 -5.00 -5.65 10.09
C LYS A 63 -3.54 -5.21 10.25
N CYS A 64 -2.86 -4.92 9.14
CA CYS A 64 -1.47 -4.52 9.13
C CYS A 64 -1.34 -3.17 8.43
N THR A 65 -0.41 -2.35 8.92
CA THR A 65 0.03 -1.12 8.27
C THR A 65 1.53 -1.15 8.03
N TRP A 66 2.00 -0.30 7.14
CA TRP A 66 3.44 -0.11 6.95
C TRP A 66 4.00 0.82 8.03
N ASP A 67 4.99 0.33 8.79
CA ASP A 67 5.80 1.11 9.70
C ASP A 67 6.92 1.80 8.90
N TRP A 68 6.75 3.09 8.65
CA TRP A 68 7.67 3.90 7.87
C TRP A 68 9.04 4.10 8.53
N ASN A 69 9.11 4.01 9.87
CA ASN A 69 10.36 4.16 10.61
C ASN A 69 11.18 2.87 10.57
N ARG A 70 10.52 1.72 10.72
CA ARG A 70 11.16 0.40 10.72
C ARG A 70 11.25 -0.25 9.35
N GLN A 71 10.59 0.32 8.34
CA GLN A 71 10.49 -0.21 6.98
C GLN A 71 9.97 -1.66 6.94
N GLN A 72 8.92 -1.94 7.71
CA GLN A 72 8.29 -3.27 7.77
C GLN A 72 6.79 -3.17 8.04
N SER A 73 6.05 -4.26 7.89
CA SER A 73 4.65 -4.31 8.32
C SER A 73 4.52 -4.50 9.82
N THR A 74 3.59 -3.78 10.43
CA THR A 74 3.21 -3.90 11.84
C THR A 74 1.70 -4.10 11.94
N GLN A 75 1.25 -4.90 12.91
CA GLN A 75 -0.18 -5.05 13.18
C GLN A 75 -0.74 -3.75 13.74
N VAL A 76 -1.93 -3.38 13.29
CA VAL A 76 -2.67 -2.25 13.84
C VAL A 76 -3.15 -2.64 15.24
N PRO A 77 -2.78 -1.93 16.32
CA PRO A 77 -3.34 -2.15 17.64
C PRO A 77 -4.85 -1.95 17.58
N TYR A 78 -5.60 -2.91 18.12
CA TYR A 78 -7.06 -2.91 18.02
C TYR A 78 -7.73 -1.83 18.91
N ASP A 79 -6.98 -1.23 19.83
CA ASP A 79 -7.44 -0.19 20.76
C ASP A 79 -6.38 0.91 20.93
N ASN A 80 -6.84 2.17 20.82
CA ASN A 80 -6.22 3.47 21.10
C ASN A 80 -5.46 4.18 19.95
N ASP A 81 -5.95 5.39 19.66
CA ASP A 81 -5.30 6.52 19.01
C ASP A 81 -4.70 6.29 17.60
N VAL A 82 -5.58 6.40 16.60
CA VAL A 82 -5.33 6.28 15.15
C VAL A 82 -4.28 7.29 14.62
N GLU A 83 -3.78 8.22 15.44
CA GLU A 83 -3.00 9.36 14.97
C GLU A 83 -1.50 9.07 14.75
N GLU A 84 -0.89 8.12 15.47
CA GLU A 84 0.59 7.99 15.42
C GLU A 84 1.09 7.00 14.36
N ILE A 85 0.29 5.99 13.98
CA ILE A 85 0.73 4.87 13.14
C ILE A 85 0.53 5.12 11.63
N VAL A 86 -0.17 6.20 11.26
CA VAL A 86 -0.61 6.48 9.88
C VAL A 86 0.18 7.63 9.23
N SER A 87 1.11 8.24 9.98
CA SER A 87 1.86 9.40 9.49
C SER A 87 2.89 8.98 8.44
N MET A 88 2.47 8.99 7.17
CA MET A 88 3.35 8.84 6.02
C MET A 88 4.42 9.96 6.10
N PRO A 89 5.72 9.65 5.97
CA PRO A 89 6.77 10.64 6.17
C PRO A 89 6.53 11.85 5.26
N LYS A 90 6.69 13.07 5.80
CA LYS A 90 6.32 14.32 5.10
C LYS A 90 6.98 14.47 3.72
N ASN A 91 8.15 13.88 3.53
CA ASN A 91 8.86 13.86 2.24
C ASN A 91 8.12 13.04 1.17
N PHE A 92 7.35 12.03 1.57
CA PHE A 92 6.56 11.17 0.69
C PHE A 92 5.28 11.83 0.18
N ILE A 93 4.68 12.72 0.98
CA ILE A 93 3.50 13.51 0.58
C ILE A 93 3.82 14.33 -0.68
N LYS A 94 5.06 14.84 -0.82
CA LYS A 94 5.50 15.64 -1.97
C LYS A 94 5.48 14.85 -3.28
N CYS A 95 5.83 13.56 -3.25
CA CYS A 95 5.78 12.67 -4.41
C CYS A 95 4.34 12.28 -4.78
N TYR A 96 3.46 12.17 -3.78
CA TYR A 96 2.02 11.93 -4.02
C TYR A 96 1.33 13.18 -4.61
N SER A 97 1.63 14.37 -4.10
CA SER A 97 1.00 15.64 -4.49
C SER A 97 1.48 16.17 -5.84
N ASN A 98 2.71 15.86 -6.27
CA ASN A 98 3.26 16.26 -7.58
C ASN A 98 2.79 15.38 -8.76
N SER A 99 1.74 14.56 -8.56
CA SER A 99 1.08 13.82 -9.64
C SER A 99 -0.17 14.52 -10.19
N ARG A 100 -0.39 15.80 -9.85
CA ARG A 100 -1.39 16.68 -10.46
C ARG A 100 -0.79 17.54 -11.56
#